data_AF-A0A6A4Z2K7-F1
#
_entry.id   AF-A0A6A4Z2K7-F1
#
_cell.length_a   1.000
_cell.length_b   1.000
_cell.length_c   1.000
_cell.angle_alpha   90.00
_cell.angle_beta   90.00
_cell.angle_gamma   90.00
#
_symmetry.space_group_name_H-M   'P 1'
#
loop_
_entity.id
_entity.type
_entity.pdbx_description
1 polymer ?
#
loop_
_entity_poly.entity_id
_entity_poly.type
_entity_poly.pdbx_seq_one_letter_code
_entity_poly.pdbx_strand_id
1 'polypeptide(L)'
;MVSENDRCQIRPEDASCKKIKTGAWGCVWNSQAPQKDAEDGEAAVWQQCGGNNYKGDTSCTAGNKCVVVNEWYSQCQPEPTKDGQLSTWQQCGGNNYKGLSKCRDEDVCVKWNDFYSQCIPKSQAPKKDIEEAEQQRSCSTNWSQCNGQNWPANNVCCQDQ
;
A
#
# COMPACT_ATOMS: atom_id res chain seq x y z
N MET A 1 10.30 -11.27 -33.98
CA MET A 1 10.57 -12.34 -33.02
C MET A 1 11.80 -11.94 -32.21
N VAL A 2 11.60 -11.35 -31.03
CA VAL A 2 12.65 -11.02 -30.07
C VAL A 2 12.10 -11.46 -28.71
N SER A 3 12.83 -12.33 -28.02
CA SER A 3 12.36 -13.08 -26.85
C SER A 3 11.87 -12.20 -25.70
N GLU A 4 10.70 -12.57 -25.19
CA GLU A 4 10.02 -12.02 -24.02
C GLU A 4 10.63 -12.59 -22.73
N ASN A 5 11.31 -11.74 -21.94
CA ASN A 5 11.44 -11.80 -20.47
C ASN A 5 12.55 -10.83 -20.01
N ASP A 6 12.17 -9.62 -19.58
CA ASP A 6 12.93 -8.72 -18.66
C ASP A 6 12.47 -7.26 -18.86
N ARG A 7 11.22 -6.93 -18.53
CA ARG A 7 10.83 -5.51 -18.37
C ARG A 7 10.01 -5.32 -17.11
N CYS A 8 10.66 -4.71 -16.11
CA CYS A 8 10.00 -3.95 -15.06
C CYS A 8 8.98 -3.00 -15.71
N GLN A 9 7.77 -2.95 -15.18
CA GLN A 9 6.67 -2.19 -15.77
C GLN A 9 6.87 -0.69 -15.52
N ILE A 10 7.50 -0.03 -16.48
CA ILE A 10 7.41 1.39 -16.90
C ILE A 10 6.58 2.31 -15.97
N ARG A 11 7.27 3.02 -15.07
CA ARG A 11 6.88 4.39 -14.66
C ARG A 11 7.21 5.37 -15.79
N PRO A 12 6.55 6.55 -15.87
CA PRO A 12 6.78 7.50 -16.96
C PRO A 12 8.22 8.08 -16.99
N GLU A 13 9.02 7.88 -15.93
CA GLU A 13 10.43 8.28 -15.87
C GLU A 13 11.25 7.33 -14.96
N ASP A 14 12.51 7.14 -15.34
CA ASP A 14 13.49 6.35 -14.59
C ASP A 14 13.90 7.05 -13.28
N ALA A 15 14.05 6.29 -12.19
CA ALA A 15 14.66 6.83 -10.97
C ALA A 15 16.12 7.26 -11.22
N SER A 16 16.49 8.45 -10.77
CA SER A 16 17.86 8.94 -10.86
C SER A 16 18.56 8.87 -9.50
N CYS A 17 19.78 8.33 -9.44
CA CYS A 17 20.61 8.42 -8.24
C CYS A 17 21.10 9.87 -8.06
N LYS A 18 20.67 10.57 -7.01
CA LYS A 18 21.08 11.95 -6.70
C LYS A 18 21.44 12.10 -5.22
N LYS A 19 22.17 13.18 -4.90
CA LYS A 19 22.52 13.53 -3.53
C LYS A 19 21.30 14.10 -2.80
N ILE A 20 20.88 13.44 -1.72
CA ILE A 20 19.74 13.85 -0.88
C ILE A 20 20.17 14.89 0.17
N LYS A 21 19.20 15.53 0.85
CA LYS A 21 19.44 16.66 1.79
C LYS A 21 20.44 16.35 2.91
N THR A 22 20.58 15.09 3.27
CA THR A 22 21.54 14.61 4.29
C THR A 22 22.98 14.54 3.76
N GLY A 23 23.21 14.80 2.47
CA GLY A 23 24.51 14.66 1.82
C GLY A 23 24.81 13.24 1.31
N ALA A 24 23.92 12.27 1.57
CA ALA A 24 24.04 10.89 1.06
C ALA A 24 23.56 10.78 -0.40
N TRP A 25 23.95 9.72 -1.12
CA TRP A 25 23.39 9.38 -2.45
C TRP A 25 22.20 8.44 -2.30
N GLY A 26 21.06 8.79 -2.91
CA GLY A 26 19.85 7.97 -2.88
C GLY A 26 19.11 7.97 -4.23
N CYS A 27 18.32 6.92 -4.47
CA CYS A 27 17.39 6.87 -5.60
C CYS A 27 16.30 7.93 -5.39
N VAL A 28 16.15 8.85 -6.34
CA VAL A 28 15.09 9.87 -6.33
C VAL A 28 14.30 9.85 -7.63
N TRP A 29 12.98 9.93 -7.50
CA TRP A 29 12.07 10.21 -8.62
C TRP A 29 11.75 11.70 -8.59
N ASN A 30 11.92 12.40 -9.71
CA ASN A 30 11.70 13.86 -9.75
C ASN A 30 10.22 14.21 -9.50
N SER A 31 9.31 13.29 -9.81
CA SER A 31 7.88 13.32 -9.48
C SER A 31 7.54 13.13 -8.00
N GLN A 32 8.51 12.81 -7.12
CA GLN A 32 8.30 12.62 -5.66
C GLN A 32 9.02 13.68 -4.79
N ALA A 33 9.04 14.95 -5.22
CA ALA A 33 8.89 16.03 -4.26
C ALA A 33 7.60 15.78 -3.45
N PRO A 34 7.57 16.02 -2.12
CA PRO A 34 6.72 15.31 -1.17
C PRO A 34 5.32 15.10 -1.73
N GLN A 35 5.00 13.84 -2.05
CA GLN A 35 3.68 13.48 -2.51
C GLN A 35 2.73 13.72 -1.36
N LYS A 36 1.96 14.79 -1.51
CA LYS A 36 0.78 15.07 -0.73
C LYS A 36 -0.25 14.06 -1.24
N ASP A 37 -0.24 12.84 -0.70
CA ASP A 37 -1.28 11.83 -0.93
C ASP A 37 -2.59 12.16 -0.18
N ALA A 38 -2.84 13.45 0.00
CA ALA A 38 -4.17 14.00 0.17
C ALA A 38 -4.30 14.95 -1.02
N GLU A 39 -5.14 14.59 -1.99
CA GLU A 39 -5.77 15.62 -2.79
C GLU A 39 -6.28 16.68 -1.78
N ASP A 40 -5.90 17.93 -1.98
CA ASP A 40 -6.20 19.03 -1.05
C ASP A 40 -7.73 19.09 -0.85
N GLY A 41 -8.25 18.46 0.20
CA GLY A 41 -9.68 18.22 0.35
C GLY A 41 -10.13 16.79 0.73
N GLU A 42 -9.21 15.81 0.87
CA GLU A 42 -9.55 14.42 1.26
C GLU A 42 -8.89 13.94 2.56
N ALA A 43 -9.72 13.39 3.45
CA ALA A 43 -9.30 12.72 4.68
C ALA A 43 -8.74 11.32 4.40
N ALA A 44 -7.56 11.03 4.94
CA ALA A 44 -6.93 9.71 4.85
C ALA A 44 -7.76 8.64 5.59
N VAL A 45 -7.51 7.36 5.28
CA VAL A 45 -8.14 6.24 5.98
C VAL A 45 -7.92 6.36 7.50
N TRP A 46 -8.97 6.07 8.28
CA TRP A 46 -9.09 6.24 9.72
C TRP A 46 -9.05 7.67 10.26
N GLN A 47 -8.90 8.69 9.41
CA GLN A 47 -9.01 10.09 9.82
C GLN A 47 -10.47 10.52 9.98
N GLN A 48 -10.66 11.61 10.74
CA GLN A 48 -11.97 12.24 10.85
C GLN A 48 -12.37 12.82 9.50
N CYS A 49 -13.61 12.58 9.10
CA CYS A 49 -14.21 13.10 7.87
C CYS A 49 -15.54 13.82 8.12
N GLY A 50 -15.93 14.00 9.38
CA GLY A 50 -17.20 14.61 9.71
C GLY A 50 -17.49 14.60 11.20
N GLY A 51 -18.66 15.12 11.55
CA GLY A 51 -19.10 15.35 12.91
C GLY A 51 -19.49 16.81 13.14
N ASN A 52 -20.23 17.05 14.21
CA ASN A 52 -20.72 18.39 14.53
C ASN A 52 -19.55 19.38 14.73
N ASN A 53 -19.64 20.54 14.06
CA ASN A 53 -18.60 21.58 13.96
C ASN A 53 -17.28 21.18 13.28
N TYR A 54 -17.20 20.02 12.62
CA TYR A 54 -16.01 19.65 11.85
C TYR A 54 -15.85 20.53 10.60
N LYS A 55 -14.64 21.08 10.39
CA LYS A 55 -14.30 22.00 9.28
C LYS A 55 -13.18 21.50 8.38
N GLY A 56 -12.73 20.27 8.58
CA GLY A 56 -11.71 19.63 7.74
C GLY A 56 -12.34 18.94 6.53
N ASP A 57 -11.56 18.03 5.97
CA ASP A 57 -11.91 17.29 4.76
C ASP A 57 -13.07 16.33 5.00
N THR A 58 -14.16 16.47 4.24
CA THR A 58 -15.37 15.63 4.40
C THR A 58 -15.41 14.44 3.46
N SER A 59 -14.59 14.48 2.41
CA SER A 59 -14.38 13.38 1.48
C SER A 59 -13.27 12.48 2.00
N CYS A 60 -13.43 11.17 1.84
CA CYS A 60 -12.37 10.23 2.16
C CYS A 60 -11.57 9.88 0.92
N THR A 61 -10.28 9.64 1.10
CA THR A 61 -9.39 9.06 0.08
C THR A 61 -10.04 7.85 -0.61
N ALA A 62 -9.76 7.69 -1.90
CA ALA A 62 -10.39 6.68 -2.75
C ALA A 62 -10.47 5.28 -2.10
N GLY A 63 -11.63 4.63 -2.23
CA GLY A 63 -11.91 3.35 -1.61
C GLY A 63 -12.32 3.42 -0.14
N ASN A 64 -12.38 4.59 0.48
CA ASN A 64 -12.86 4.74 1.85
C ASN A 64 -14.18 5.51 1.87
N LYS A 65 -14.99 5.27 2.91
CA LYS A 65 -16.27 5.94 3.11
C LYS A 65 -16.29 6.61 4.47
N CYS A 66 -16.88 7.80 4.53
CA CYS A 66 -17.09 8.47 5.78
C CYS A 66 -18.23 7.79 6.56
N VAL A 67 -17.87 7.07 7.62
CA VAL A 67 -18.79 6.34 8.50
C VAL A 67 -19.02 7.16 9.77
N VAL A 68 -20.28 7.44 10.08
CA VAL A 68 -20.65 8.15 11.30
C VAL A 68 -20.45 7.21 12.50
N VAL A 69 -19.51 7.55 13.38
CA VAL A 69 -19.26 6.81 14.62
C VAL A 69 -20.12 7.37 15.74
N ASN A 70 -20.22 8.69 15.81
CA ASN A 70 -21.14 9.42 16.69
C ASN A 70 -21.44 10.81 16.11
N GLU A 71 -22.30 11.57 16.79
CA GLU A 71 -22.70 12.94 16.37
C GLU A 71 -21.52 13.89 16.13
N TRP A 72 -20.42 13.72 16.86
CA TRP A 72 -19.26 14.62 16.86
C TRP A 72 -18.08 14.07 16.05
N TYR A 73 -18.16 12.81 15.61
CA TYR A 73 -17.06 12.10 14.98
C TYR A 73 -17.55 11.13 13.92
N SER A 74 -17.17 11.40 12.67
CA SER A 74 -17.26 10.46 11.55
C SER A 74 -15.86 10.13 11.07
N GLN A 75 -15.63 8.88 10.71
CA GLN A 75 -14.30 8.36 10.38
C GLN A 75 -14.29 7.76 8.98
N CYS A 76 -13.22 8.00 8.22
CA CYS A 76 -12.98 7.32 6.97
C CYS A 76 -12.67 5.85 7.23
N GLN A 77 -13.60 4.96 6.89
CA GLN A 77 -13.43 3.53 7.04
C GLN A 77 -13.35 2.85 5.68
N PRO A 78 -12.56 1.77 5.56
CA PRO A 78 -12.49 0.99 4.35
C PRO A 78 -13.76 0.18 4.16
N GLU A 79 -14.66 0.62 3.29
CA GLU A 79 -15.89 -0.11 2.92
C GLU A 79 -15.66 -1.14 1.81
N PRO A 80 -16.53 -2.13 1.59
CA PRO A 80 -16.37 -3.05 0.46
C PRO A 80 -16.41 -2.27 -0.87
N THR A 81 -15.44 -2.54 -1.74
CA THR A 81 -15.36 -1.89 -3.07
C THR A 81 -16.42 -2.42 -4.04
N LYS A 82 -16.96 -3.62 -3.79
CA LYS A 82 -17.97 -4.30 -4.62
C LYS A 82 -18.90 -5.15 -3.75
N ASP A 83 -20.09 -5.43 -4.28
CA ASP A 83 -21.03 -6.36 -3.66
C ASP A 83 -20.41 -7.75 -3.49
N GLY A 84 -20.63 -8.36 -2.33
CA GLY A 84 -20.06 -9.67 -1.99
C GLY A 84 -18.58 -9.63 -1.59
N GLN A 85 -17.98 -8.44 -1.44
CA GLN A 85 -16.67 -8.27 -0.80
C GLN A 85 -16.82 -7.87 0.66
N LEU A 86 -15.77 -8.17 1.43
CA LEU A 86 -15.59 -7.75 2.80
C LEU A 86 -14.64 -6.56 2.91
N SER A 87 -14.99 -5.62 3.78
CA SER A 87 -14.13 -4.50 4.20
C SER A 87 -12.79 -4.97 4.77
N THR A 88 -11.82 -4.07 4.74
CA THR A 88 -10.55 -4.29 5.45
C THR A 88 -10.82 -4.55 6.92
N TRP A 89 -10.08 -5.51 7.49
CA TRP A 89 -10.19 -6.01 8.87
C TRP A 89 -11.45 -6.81 9.20
N GLN A 90 -12.34 -7.08 8.26
CA GLN A 90 -13.47 -7.99 8.48
C GLN A 90 -13.01 -9.45 8.55
N GLN A 91 -13.75 -10.28 9.29
CA GLN A 91 -13.55 -11.72 9.30
C GLN A 91 -13.95 -12.29 7.94
N CYS A 92 -13.05 -13.05 7.30
CA CYS A 92 -13.22 -13.64 5.97
C CYS A 92 -13.17 -15.17 5.96
N GLY A 93 -13.03 -15.80 7.13
CA GLY A 93 -12.95 -17.25 7.21
C GLY A 93 -12.78 -17.76 8.63
N GLY A 94 -12.73 -19.09 8.72
CA GLY A 94 -12.65 -19.85 9.97
C GLY A 94 -13.62 -21.01 9.99
N ASN A 95 -13.36 -21.99 10.85
CA ASN A 95 -14.24 -23.11 11.10
C ASN A 95 -15.63 -22.62 11.52
N ASN A 96 -16.67 -23.11 10.85
CA ASN A 96 -18.07 -22.70 11.00
C ASN A 96 -18.40 -21.26 10.59
N TYR A 97 -17.48 -20.53 9.95
CA TYR A 97 -17.76 -19.22 9.38
C TYR A 97 -18.67 -19.37 8.15
N LYS A 98 -19.82 -18.68 8.16
CA LYS A 98 -20.84 -18.72 7.09
C LYS A 98 -20.98 -17.40 6.32
N GLY A 99 -20.12 -16.42 6.62
CA GLY A 99 -20.13 -15.12 5.97
C GLY A 99 -19.39 -15.13 4.63
N LEU A 100 -19.19 -13.94 4.07
CA LEU A 100 -18.46 -13.74 2.83
C LEU A 100 -16.98 -14.08 3.03
N SER A 101 -16.33 -14.70 2.05
CA SER A 101 -14.90 -15.04 2.15
C SER A 101 -13.99 -14.16 1.30
N LYS A 102 -14.57 -13.34 0.43
CA LYS A 102 -13.83 -12.51 -0.52
C LYS A 102 -13.56 -11.13 0.08
N CYS A 103 -12.29 -10.78 0.25
CA CYS A 103 -11.89 -9.43 0.64
C CYS A 103 -11.98 -8.45 -0.54
N ARG A 104 -11.81 -7.16 -0.26
CA ARG A 104 -11.51 -6.13 -1.27
C ARG A 104 -10.28 -6.52 -2.10
N ASP A 105 -10.15 -5.93 -3.29
CA ASP A 105 -9.09 -6.32 -4.25
C ASP A 105 -7.67 -5.99 -3.75
N GLU A 106 -7.54 -5.02 -2.85
CA GLU A 106 -6.33 -4.55 -2.17
C GLU A 106 -6.00 -5.32 -0.88
N ASP A 107 -6.90 -6.20 -0.44
CA ASP A 107 -6.79 -6.97 0.79
C ASP A 107 -6.59 -8.46 0.48
N VAL A 108 -6.08 -9.19 1.47
CA VAL A 108 -5.93 -10.65 1.42
C VAL A 108 -6.53 -11.26 2.68
N CYS A 109 -7.25 -12.38 2.52
CA CYS A 109 -7.80 -13.12 3.65
C CYS A 109 -6.68 -13.91 4.33
N VAL A 110 -6.21 -13.41 5.47
CA VAL A 110 -5.11 -14.02 6.24
C VAL A 110 -5.69 -14.89 7.32
N LYS A 111 -5.27 -16.16 7.37
CA LYS A 111 -5.61 -17.08 8.46
C LYS A 111 -4.78 -16.74 9.70
N TRP A 112 -5.44 -16.41 10.80
CA TRP A 112 -4.80 -16.23 12.11
C TRP A 112 -4.85 -17.50 12.94
N ASN A 113 -5.99 -18.19 12.92
CA ASN A 113 -6.18 -19.49 13.55
C ASN A 113 -7.27 -20.28 12.81
N ASP A 114 -7.57 -21.50 13.27
CA ASP A 114 -8.54 -22.39 12.62
C ASP A 114 -9.97 -21.82 12.62
N PHE A 115 -10.31 -20.92 13.54
CA PHE A 115 -11.64 -20.36 13.70
C PHE A 115 -11.76 -18.91 13.20
N TYR A 116 -10.65 -18.29 12.82
CA TYR A 116 -10.60 -16.87 12.48
C TYR A 116 -9.57 -16.58 11.39
N SER A 117 -10.07 -16.06 10.28
CA SER A 117 -9.29 -15.43 9.22
C SER A 117 -9.82 -14.01 8.99
N GLN A 118 -8.95 -13.06 8.67
CA GLN A 118 -9.29 -11.64 8.56
C GLN A 118 -8.74 -11.04 7.27
N CYS A 119 -9.49 -10.13 6.65
CA CYS A 119 -9.01 -9.33 5.52
C CYS A 119 -7.95 -8.33 5.99
N ILE A 120 -6.71 -8.49 5.54
CA ILE A 120 -5.60 -7.61 5.89
C ILE A 120 -5.16 -6.87 4.63
N PRO A 121 -4.80 -5.57 4.70
CA PRO A 121 -4.14 -4.89 3.59
C PRO A 121 -2.95 -5.70 3.12
N LYS A 122 -2.80 -5.88 1.80
CA LYS A 122 -1.65 -6.62 1.25
C LYS A 122 -0.29 -6.05 1.70
N SER A 123 -0.23 -4.75 1.99
CA SER A 123 0.95 -4.09 2.57
C SER A 123 1.25 -4.44 4.03
N GLN A 124 0.26 -4.94 4.78
CA GLN A 124 0.34 -5.28 6.21
C GLN A 124 0.20 -6.78 6.47
N ALA A 125 -0.09 -7.58 5.45
CA ALA A 125 -0.23 -9.03 5.58
C ALA A 125 1.08 -9.63 6.13
N PRO A 126 1.00 -10.57 7.09
CA PRO A 126 2.17 -11.19 7.68
C PRO A 126 2.97 -11.92 6.59
N LYS A 127 4.25 -11.55 6.46
CA LYS A 127 5.20 -12.03 5.46
C LYS A 127 5.60 -13.51 5.62
N LYS A 128 4.80 -14.35 6.29
CA LYS A 128 5.17 -15.76 6.55
C LYS A 128 5.22 -16.63 5.30
N ASP A 129 4.67 -16.15 4.17
CA ASP A 129 4.79 -16.79 2.87
C ASP A 129 5.41 -15.85 1.81
N ILE A 130 6.07 -14.76 2.24
CA ILE A 130 6.93 -13.92 1.37
C ILE A 130 8.40 -14.24 1.70
N GLU A 131 8.75 -15.51 1.66
CA GLU A 131 10.15 -15.96 1.63
C GLU A 131 10.47 -16.78 0.37
N GLU A 132 9.55 -16.84 -0.60
CA GLU A 132 9.77 -17.49 -1.91
C GLU A 132 9.34 -16.62 -3.11
N ALA A 133 9.45 -15.30 -3.00
CA ALA A 133 9.31 -14.39 -4.14
C ALA A 133 10.33 -13.24 -4.18
N GLU A 134 11.40 -13.29 -3.39
CA GLU A 134 12.48 -12.26 -3.39
C GLU A 134 13.87 -12.81 -3.73
N GLN A 135 13.95 -13.99 -4.33
CA GLN A 135 15.21 -14.44 -4.97
C GLN A 135 15.24 -14.09 -6.47
N GLN A 136 14.81 -12.89 -6.83
CA GLN A 136 14.87 -12.37 -8.20
C GLN A 136 15.25 -10.89 -8.17
N ARG A 137 16.50 -10.60 -8.55
CA ARG A 137 17.02 -9.29 -9.01
C ARG A 137 16.36 -8.06 -8.36
N SER A 138 16.60 -7.87 -7.06
CA SER A 138 16.08 -6.69 -6.36
C SER A 138 16.88 -5.44 -6.72
N CYS A 139 16.20 -4.49 -7.35
CA CYS A 139 16.62 -3.09 -7.51
C CYS A 139 16.27 -2.32 -6.23
N SER A 140 17.05 -1.29 -5.88
CA SER A 140 16.84 -0.50 -4.64
C SER A 140 15.54 0.32 -4.68
N THR A 141 14.81 0.35 -3.56
CA THR A 141 13.54 1.08 -3.39
C THR A 141 13.76 2.56 -3.00
N ASN A 142 12.68 3.33 -2.87
CA ASN A 142 12.77 4.77 -2.62
C ASN A 142 13.55 5.13 -1.35
N TRP A 143 14.40 6.16 -1.45
CA TRP A 143 15.34 6.59 -0.40
C TRP A 143 16.45 5.59 -0.02
N SER A 144 16.53 4.44 -0.68
CA SER A 144 17.64 3.51 -0.49
C SER A 144 18.95 4.08 -1.03
N GLN A 145 20.05 3.72 -0.37
CA GLN A 145 21.39 4.18 -0.75
C GLN A 145 21.80 3.60 -2.10
N CYS A 146 22.27 4.46 -3.01
CA CYS A 146 22.84 4.05 -4.30
C CYS A 146 24.36 4.37 -4.35
N ASN A 147 25.12 3.54 -5.09
CA ASN A 147 26.54 3.74 -5.44
C ASN A 147 27.58 3.64 -4.28
N GLY A 148 27.49 2.60 -3.43
CA GLY A 148 28.51 2.27 -2.42
C GLY A 148 29.63 1.34 -2.93
N GLN A 149 30.86 1.49 -2.45
CA GLN A 149 32.07 0.78 -2.92
C GLN A 149 32.21 -0.71 -2.49
N ASN A 150 31.19 -1.31 -1.86
CA ASN A 150 31.23 -2.70 -1.37
C ASN A 150 29.94 -3.49 -1.71
N TRP A 151 29.56 -3.56 -3.00
CA TRP A 151 28.42 -4.41 -3.42
C TRP A 151 28.84 -5.45 -4.48
N PRO A 152 28.34 -6.70 -4.38
CA PRO A 152 28.59 -7.72 -5.40
C PRO A 152 27.99 -7.30 -6.75
N ALA A 153 28.73 -7.58 -7.81
CA ALA A 153 28.77 -6.87 -9.09
C ALA A 153 27.49 -6.88 -9.98
N ASN A 154 26.29 -7.21 -9.50
CA ASN A 154 25.14 -7.44 -10.36
C ASN A 154 23.82 -6.68 -10.06
N ASN A 155 23.68 -5.87 -9.00
CA ASN A 155 22.40 -5.18 -8.70
C ASN A 155 22.58 -3.70 -8.30
N VAL A 156 22.68 -2.80 -9.28
CA VAL A 156 22.69 -1.32 -9.08
C VAL A 156 21.64 -0.63 -9.94
N CYS A 157 20.41 -1.14 -9.89
CA CYS A 157 19.24 -0.48 -10.47
C CYS A 157 18.38 0.08 -9.35
N CYS A 158 17.78 1.25 -9.54
CA CYS A 158 16.65 1.71 -8.74
C CYS A 158 15.39 1.03 -9.31
N GLN A 159 14.49 0.56 -8.45
CA GLN A 159 13.30 -0.17 -8.91
C GLN A 159 12.26 0.81 -9.46
N ASP A 160 11.90 0.75 -10.73
CA ASP A 160 10.68 1.38 -11.21
C ASP A 160 9.48 0.59 -10.66
N GLN A 161 8.49 1.28 -10.08
CA GLN A 161 7.30 0.68 -9.47
C GLN A 161 6.39 0.15 -10.56
#